data_AF-A0A1G5RM70-F1
#
_entry.id   AF-A0A1G5RM70-F1
#
_cell.length_a   1.000
_cell.length_b   1.000
_cell.length_c   1.000
_cell.angle_alpha   90.00
_cell.angle_beta   90.00
_cell.angle_gamma   90.00
#
_symmetry.space_group_name_H-M   'P 1'
#
loop_
_entity.id
_entity.type
_entity.pdbx_description
1 polymer ?
#
loop_
_entity_poly.entity_id
_entity_poly.type
_entity_poly.pdbx_seq_one_letter_code
_entity_poly.pdbx_strand_id
1 'polypeptide(L)'
;MIKSNLHVVKYYNRFTSIFELGMSHGVNTMTRFVVVVGTADTKQDELAWLKCCSHLARVDSIIIDVSTSTPGKNHQNKKIDIHSLQVAEYHPAGADPVFCGVRNKAITAMSVALTNFLNSSIDDIAGVIGIGGSGGT
;
A
#
# COMPACT_ATOMS: atom_id res chain seq x y z
N MET A 1 5.23 -30.98 4.65
CA MET A 1 5.82 -30.38 3.44
C MET A 1 4.70 -29.74 2.63
N ILE A 2 4.39 -28.47 2.89
CA ILE A 2 3.45 -27.68 2.10
C ILE A 2 4.13 -26.33 1.88
N LYS A 3 4.74 -26.13 0.72
CA LYS A 3 5.21 -24.82 0.28
C LYS A 3 3.98 -24.06 -0.19
N SER A 4 3.49 -23.12 0.61
CA SER A 4 2.48 -22.16 0.18
C SER A 4 3.12 -21.22 -0.84
N ASN A 5 2.78 -21.44 -2.11
CA ASN A 5 3.05 -20.49 -3.19
C ASN A 5 2.20 -19.24 -2.96
N LEU A 6 2.68 -18.34 -2.10
CA LEU A 6 2.20 -16.96 -2.09
C LEU A 6 2.75 -16.30 -3.35
N HIS A 7 1.91 -16.23 -4.38
CA HIS A 7 2.17 -15.36 -5.53
C HIS A 7 2.28 -13.93 -4.99
N VAL A 8 3.50 -13.45 -4.78
CA VAL A 8 3.78 -12.02 -4.68
C VAL A 8 3.37 -11.45 -6.02
N VAL A 9 2.15 -10.92 -6.08
CA VAL A 9 1.66 -10.17 -7.23
C VAL A 9 2.55 -8.93 -7.29
N LYS A 10 3.62 -8.99 -8.09
CA LYS A 10 4.31 -7.79 -8.55
C LYS A 10 3.24 -6.88 -9.12
N TYR A 11 3.06 -5.71 -8.54
CA TYR A 11 2.05 -4.74 -8.93
C TYR A 11 2.45 -4.14 -10.29
N TYR A 12 2.31 -4.91 -11.36
CA TYR A 12 2.41 -4.42 -12.73
C TYR A 12 1.06 -3.79 -13.07
N ASN A 13 1.07 -2.45 -13.07
CA ASN A 13 -0.08 -1.57 -13.22
C ASN A 13 -1.01 -1.96 -14.38
N ARG A 14 -2.31 -2.02 -14.08
CA ARG A 14 -3.42 -2.15 -15.03
C ARG A 14 -4.08 -0.78 -15.22
N PHE A 15 -3.40 0.22 -15.80
CA PHE A 15 -4.01 1.54 -16.03
C PHE A 15 -3.55 2.26 -17.32
N THR A 16 -3.33 1.53 -18.41
CA THR A 16 -3.35 2.12 -19.76
C THR A 16 -4.72 1.86 -20.41
N SER A 17 -5.67 2.74 -20.14
CA SER A 17 -6.80 2.98 -21.05
C SER A 17 -6.85 4.47 -21.34
N ILE A 18 -5.77 4.98 -21.92
CA ILE A 18 -5.82 6.24 -22.64
C ILE A 18 -6.47 5.90 -23.97
N PHE A 19 -7.70 6.35 -24.18
CA PHE A 19 -8.32 6.35 -25.51
C PHE A 19 -7.39 7.10 -26.46
N GLU A 20 -6.77 6.35 -27.37
CA GLU A 20 -5.75 6.82 -28.28
C GLU A 20 -6.40 7.61 -29.43
N LEU A 21 -6.66 8.90 -29.20
CA LEU A 21 -6.85 9.87 -30.28
C LEU A 21 -5.50 10.45 -30.68
N GLY A 22 -4.80 9.70 -31.54
CA GLY A 22 -3.86 10.17 -32.56
C GLY A 22 -3.00 11.39 -32.27
N MET A 23 -2.05 11.30 -31.33
CA MET A 23 -0.90 12.20 -31.28
C MET A 23 0.39 11.38 -31.30
N SER A 24 1.14 11.53 -32.40
CA SER A 24 2.50 11.04 -32.51
C SER A 24 3.41 11.80 -31.56
N HIS A 25 4.51 11.15 -31.14
CA HIS A 25 5.56 11.55 -30.17
C HIS A 25 5.43 10.81 -28.83
N GLY A 26 6.14 9.68 -28.77
CA GLY A 26 6.26 8.81 -27.61
C GLY A 26 6.88 9.52 -26.42
N VAL A 27 6.03 9.85 -25.46
CA VAL A 27 6.41 10.04 -24.06
C VAL A 27 5.70 8.93 -23.30
N ASN A 28 6.43 7.86 -22.99
CA ASN A 28 5.95 6.81 -22.09
C ASN A 28 6.14 7.30 -20.65
N THR A 29 5.45 8.39 -20.28
CA THR A 29 5.37 8.79 -18.87
C THR A 29 4.42 7.81 -18.21
N MET A 30 4.98 6.79 -17.55
CA MET A 30 4.24 6.10 -16.50
C MET A 30 3.69 7.16 -15.55
N THR A 31 2.38 7.18 -15.36
CA THR A 31 1.73 8.18 -14.53
C THR A 31 2.18 7.97 -13.09
N ARG A 32 3.03 8.88 -12.59
CA ARG A 32 3.44 8.86 -11.20
C ARG A 32 2.24 9.15 -10.30
N PHE A 33 2.17 8.50 -9.15
CA PHE A 33 1.01 8.57 -8.25
C PHE A 33 1.43 8.81 -6.79
N VAL A 34 0.47 9.25 -5.98
CA VAL A 34 0.66 9.45 -4.54
C VAL A 34 0.29 8.19 -3.77
N VAL A 35 1.13 7.82 -2.81
CA VAL A 35 0.84 6.73 -1.87
C VAL A 35 0.25 7.33 -0.59
N VAL A 36 -0.96 6.89 -0.22
CA VAL A 36 -1.60 7.22 1.05
C VAL A 36 -1.41 6.05 2.01
N VAL A 37 -0.76 6.27 3.15
CA VAL A 37 -0.39 5.22 4.11
C VAL A 37 -1.09 5.46 5.44
N GLY A 38 -1.65 4.40 6.03
CA GLY A 38 -2.14 4.44 7.41
C GLY A 38 -2.77 3.13 7.86
N THR A 39 -3.25 3.11 9.10
CA THR A 39 -3.84 1.92 9.73
C THR A 39 -5.33 1.83 9.41
N ALA A 40 -5.69 1.03 8.40
CA ALA A 40 -7.08 0.90 7.96
C ALA A 40 -8.01 0.31 9.04
N ASP A 41 -7.49 -0.47 9.99
CA ASP A 41 -8.27 -1.00 11.12
C ASP A 41 -8.89 0.08 12.01
N THR A 42 -8.35 1.31 11.97
CA THR A 42 -8.76 2.43 12.80
C THR A 42 -9.01 3.73 12.03
N LYS A 43 -8.54 3.84 10.79
CA LYS A 43 -8.58 5.08 9.97
C LYS A 43 -9.06 4.85 8.52
N GLN A 44 -9.86 3.82 8.28
CA GLN A 44 -10.30 3.47 6.92
C GLN A 44 -10.98 4.65 6.20
N ASP A 45 -11.87 5.37 6.89
CA ASP A 45 -12.66 6.42 6.25
C ASP A 45 -11.81 7.67 5.99
N GLU A 46 -10.83 7.98 6.85
CA GLU A 46 -9.85 9.04 6.66
C GLU A 46 -8.91 8.74 5.50
N LEU A 47 -8.46 7.49 5.34
CA LEU A 47 -7.67 7.06 4.19
C LEU A 47 -8.47 7.22 2.88
N ALA A 48 -9.73 6.77 2.88
CA ALA A 48 -10.61 6.91 1.73
C ALA A 48 -10.89 8.38 1.40
N TRP A 49 -11.04 9.23 2.43
CA TRP A 49 -11.21 10.67 2.28
C TRP A 49 -9.98 11.31 1.63
N LEU A 50 -8.76 10.96 2.05
CA LEU A 50 -7.53 11.46 1.41
C LEU A 50 -7.42 11.03 -0.04
N LYS A 51 -7.74 9.77 -0.37
CA LYS A 51 -7.78 9.31 -1.77
C LYS A 51 -8.80 10.08 -2.59
N CYS A 52 -9.95 10.41 -2.01
CA CYS A 52 -10.95 11.28 -2.64
C CYS A 52 -10.41 12.70 -2.88
N CYS A 53 -9.75 13.31 -1.89
CA CYS A 53 -9.11 14.62 -2.05
C CYS A 53 -8.05 14.61 -3.16
N SER A 54 -7.19 13.59 -3.22
CA SER A 54 -6.22 13.41 -4.31
C SER A 54 -6.91 13.32 -5.67
N HIS A 55 -7.99 12.54 -5.77
CA HIS A 55 -8.78 12.44 -6.99
C HIS A 55 -9.39 13.79 -7.41
N LEU A 56 -9.97 14.55 -6.48
CA LEU A 56 -10.49 15.90 -6.75
C LEU A 56 -9.39 16.88 -7.20
N ALA A 57 -8.16 16.69 -6.71
CA ALA A 57 -6.98 17.41 -7.16
C ALA A 57 -6.39 16.90 -8.50
N ARG A 58 -7.03 15.91 -9.14
CA ARG A 58 -6.57 15.23 -10.36
C ARG A 58 -5.20 14.55 -10.19
N VAL A 59 -4.95 14.02 -9.00
CA VAL A 59 -3.75 13.25 -8.66
C VAL A 59 -4.16 11.81 -8.41
N ASP A 60 -3.60 10.90 -9.19
CA ASP A 60 -3.77 9.47 -8.96
C ASP A 60 -3.15 9.07 -7.62
N SER A 61 -3.84 8.20 -6.88
CA SER A 61 -3.34 7.72 -5.60
C SER A 61 -3.82 6.32 -5.25
N ILE A 62 -3.04 5.63 -4.43
CA ILE A 62 -3.37 4.33 -3.87
C ILE A 62 -3.27 4.37 -2.34
N ILE A 63 -4.02 3.50 -1.68
CA ILE A 63 -4.00 3.32 -0.23
C ILE A 63 -3.20 2.05 0.11
N ILE A 64 -2.21 2.22 0.98
CA ILE A 64 -1.49 1.14 1.65
C ILE A 64 -1.93 1.07 3.10
N ASP A 65 -2.50 -0.06 3.47
CA ASP A 65 -2.80 -0.39 4.85
C ASP A 65 -1.54 -0.88 5.58
N VAL A 66 -1.23 -0.28 6.73
CA VAL A 66 -0.13 -0.68 7.63
C VAL A 66 -0.62 -1.07 9.03
N SER A 67 -1.87 -1.54 9.12
CA SER A 67 -2.42 -2.10 10.36
C SER A 67 -1.58 -3.27 10.86
N THR A 68 -1.33 -3.31 12.16
CA THR A 68 -0.55 -4.39 12.81
C THR A 68 -1.42 -5.34 13.63
N SER A 69 -2.72 -5.07 13.71
CA SER A 69 -3.70 -5.98 14.27
C SER A 69 -3.77 -7.24 13.41
N THR A 70 -3.87 -8.42 14.02
CA THR A 70 -3.97 -9.67 13.27
C THR A 70 -5.16 -9.59 12.31
N PRO A 71 -4.95 -9.85 11.01
CA PRO A 71 -6.05 -9.89 10.08
C PRO A 71 -7.07 -10.97 10.52
N GLY A 72 -8.32 -10.62 10.85
CA GLY A 72 -9.50 -11.53 10.86
C GLY A 72 -9.71 -12.37 9.57
N LYS A 73 -10.82 -13.09 9.39
CA LYS A 73 -10.97 -14.00 8.22
C LYS A 73 -11.49 -13.35 6.93
N ASN A 74 -11.97 -12.10 6.98
CA ASN A 74 -12.68 -11.43 5.88
C ASN A 74 -11.97 -10.12 5.45
N HIS A 75 -10.72 -10.18 4.98
CA HIS A 75 -9.89 -9.00 4.65
C HIS A 75 -10.13 -8.33 3.30
N GLN A 76 -11.23 -8.63 2.62
CA GLN A 76 -11.51 -7.96 1.35
C GLN A 76 -12.11 -6.58 1.60
N ASN A 77 -11.31 -5.67 2.15
CA ASN A 77 -11.65 -4.27 2.22
C ASN A 77 -11.41 -3.61 0.87
N LYS A 78 -12.47 -3.49 0.07
CA LYS A 78 -12.41 -2.90 -1.29
C LYS A 78 -11.94 -1.43 -1.32
N LYS A 79 -11.87 -0.76 -0.17
CA LYS A 79 -11.32 0.61 -0.08
C LYS A 79 -9.79 0.65 -0.01
N ILE A 80 -9.14 -0.51 0.18
CA ILE A 80 -7.68 -0.63 0.31
C ILE A 80 -7.12 -1.26 -0.96
N ASP A 81 -6.09 -0.64 -1.53
CA ASP A 81 -5.44 -1.16 -2.74
C ASP A 81 -4.35 -2.17 -2.40
N ILE A 82 -3.62 -1.94 -1.30
CA ILE A 82 -2.55 -2.81 -0.80
C ILE A 82 -2.79 -3.08 0.68
N HIS A 83 -3.02 -4.35 1.02
CA HIS A 83 -3.34 -4.77 2.38
C HIS A 83 -2.10 -4.94 3.25
N SER A 84 -2.27 -4.77 4.56
CA SER A 84 -1.21 -4.93 5.58
C SER A 84 -0.46 -6.24 5.51
N LEU A 85 -1.13 -7.37 5.23
CA LEU A 85 -0.45 -8.66 5.06
C LEU A 85 0.52 -8.65 3.88
N GLN A 86 0.13 -8.03 2.75
CA GLN A 86 1.01 -7.94 1.58
C GLN A 86 2.25 -7.11 1.90
N VAL A 87 2.10 -6.02 2.67
CA VAL A 87 3.24 -5.20 3.11
C VAL A 87 4.12 -5.98 4.09
N ALA A 88 3.51 -6.69 5.05
CA ALA A 88 4.21 -7.41 6.11
C ALA A 88 5.18 -8.48 5.57
N GLU A 89 4.86 -9.13 4.45
CA GLU A 89 5.73 -10.13 3.80
C GLU A 89 7.07 -9.56 3.31
N TYR A 90 7.20 -8.24 3.20
CA TYR A 90 8.47 -7.59 2.83
C TYR A 90 9.40 -7.37 4.03
N HIS A 91 8.97 -7.76 5.24
CA HIS A 91 9.87 -7.84 6.37
C HIS A 91 10.88 -9.01 6.17
N PRO A 92 12.18 -8.85 6.52
CA PRO A 92 13.19 -9.89 6.28
C PRO A 92 12.91 -11.25 6.92
N ALA A 93 12.09 -11.27 7.98
CA ALA A 93 11.65 -12.47 8.68
C ALA A 93 10.20 -12.88 8.36
N GLY A 94 9.66 -12.41 7.23
CA GLY A 94 8.25 -12.61 6.85
C GLY A 94 7.28 -11.82 7.73
N ALA A 95 5.97 -12.11 7.60
CA ALA A 95 4.92 -11.35 8.26
C ALA A 95 4.82 -11.55 9.79
N ASP A 96 5.40 -12.61 10.36
CA ASP A 96 5.23 -12.98 11.76
C ASP A 96 5.59 -11.86 12.77
N PRO A 97 6.71 -11.12 12.63
CA PRO A 97 7.06 -10.06 13.57
C PRO A 97 6.07 -8.89 13.55
N VAL A 98 5.39 -8.66 12.43
CA VAL A 98 4.37 -7.62 12.28
C VAL A 98 3.10 -7.97 13.04
N PHE A 99 2.72 -9.25 13.08
CA PHE A 99 1.49 -9.71 13.73
C PHE A 99 1.74 -10.41 15.08
N CYS A 100 2.83 -10.04 15.77
CA CYS A 100 3.26 -10.67 17.03
C CYS A 100 2.42 -10.32 18.27
N GLY A 101 1.40 -9.46 18.14
CA GLY A 101 0.52 -9.04 19.24
C GLY A 101 1.14 -8.05 20.23
N VAL A 102 2.45 -7.77 20.15
CA VAL A 102 3.13 -6.78 21.00
C VAL A 102 3.23 -5.46 20.24
N ARG A 103 2.32 -4.53 20.54
CA ARG A 103 2.10 -3.27 19.79
C ARG A 103 3.36 -2.58 19.29
N ASN A 104 4.31 -2.25 20.18
CA ASN A 104 5.50 -1.48 19.78
C ASN A 104 6.44 -2.30 18.87
N LYS A 105 6.56 -3.60 19.10
CA LYS A 105 7.36 -4.50 18.25
C LYS A 105 6.72 -4.65 16.87
N ALA A 106 5.39 -4.81 16.86
CA ALA A 106 4.58 -4.93 15.66
C ALA A 106 4.69 -3.67 14.77
N ILE A 107 4.57 -2.47 15.35
CA ILE A 107 4.76 -1.19 14.64
C ILE A 107 6.17 -1.08 14.05
N THR A 108 7.20 -1.40 14.84
CA THR A 108 8.59 -1.36 14.39
C THR A 108 8.82 -2.32 13.22
N ALA A 109 8.31 -3.55 13.31
CA ALA A 109 8.40 -4.53 12.24
C ALA A 109 7.65 -4.07 10.97
N MET A 110 6.46 -3.49 11.12
CA MET A 110 5.70 -2.96 9.98
C MET A 110 6.41 -1.81 9.29
N SER A 111 7.08 -0.92 10.04
CA SER A 111 7.88 0.16 9.46
C SER A 111 9.03 -0.37 8.58
N VAL A 112 9.72 -1.43 9.04
CA VAL A 112 10.74 -2.11 8.24
C VAL A 112 10.13 -2.74 6.98
N ALA A 113 9.00 -3.42 7.13
CA ALA A 113 8.29 -4.06 6.03
C ALA A 113 7.85 -3.05 4.97
N LEU A 114 7.25 -1.92 5.38
CA LEU A 114 6.83 -0.83 4.50
C LEU A 114 8.01 -0.23 3.76
N THR A 115 9.12 0.02 4.44
CA THR A 115 10.34 0.57 3.82
C THR A 115 10.84 -0.34 2.70
N ASN A 116 10.91 -1.65 2.97
CA ASN A 116 11.31 -2.63 1.96
C ASN A 116 10.30 -2.73 0.82
N PHE A 117 9.01 -2.70 1.13
CA PHE A 117 7.94 -2.75 0.15
C PHE A 117 8.02 -1.58 -0.84
N LEU A 118 8.08 -0.34 -0.33
CA LEU A 118 8.17 0.85 -1.16
C LEU A 118 9.42 0.84 -2.05
N ASN A 119 10.57 0.43 -1.52
CA ASN A 119 11.83 0.39 -2.27
C ASN A 119 11.89 -0.71 -3.34
N SER A 120 11.10 -1.78 -3.22
CA SER A 120 11.24 -2.97 -4.08
C SER A 120 10.06 -3.19 -5.04
N SER A 121 8.93 -2.55 -4.77
CA SER A 121 7.66 -2.87 -5.45
C SER A 121 7.01 -1.70 -6.14
N ILE A 122 7.49 -0.47 -5.95
CA ILE A 122 6.88 0.73 -6.54
C ILE A 122 7.95 1.71 -7.05
N ASP A 123 8.03 1.87 -8.37
CA ASP A 123 9.02 2.76 -9.01
C ASP A 123 8.47 4.18 -9.30
N ASP A 124 7.14 4.33 -9.43
CA ASP A 124 6.50 5.56 -9.92
C ASP A 124 5.84 6.42 -8.81
N ILE A 125 6.46 6.48 -7.62
CA ILE A 125 5.94 7.30 -6.52
C ILE A 125 6.21 8.79 -6.78
N ALA A 126 5.15 9.59 -6.88
CA ALA A 126 5.23 11.06 -6.91
C ALA A 126 5.38 11.67 -5.51
N GLY A 127 4.85 11.00 -4.49
CA GLY A 127 4.92 11.40 -3.09
C GLY A 127 4.22 10.40 -2.16
N VAL A 128 4.49 10.49 -0.86
CA VAL A 128 3.87 9.65 0.17
C VAL A 128 3.21 10.53 1.23
N ILE A 129 1.95 10.24 1.56
CA ILE A 129 1.17 10.90 2.60
C ILE A 129 0.85 9.87 3.68
N GLY A 130 1.36 10.08 4.90
CA GLY A 130 1.06 9.24 6.05
C GLY A 130 0.00 9.88 6.96
N ILE A 131 -0.93 9.09 7.48
CA ILE A 131 -1.81 9.49 8.59
C ILE A 131 -1.68 8.54 9.78
N GLY A 132 -1.57 9.12 10.97
CA GLY A 132 -1.33 8.36 12.19
C GLY A 132 -1.61 9.18 13.44
N GLY A 133 -1.84 8.47 14.55
CA GLY A 133 -1.63 9.05 15.88
C GLY A 133 -0.20 8.79 16.34
N SER A 134 0.10 8.93 17.63
CA SER A 134 1.47 8.79 18.18
C SER A 134 2.17 7.45 17.92
N GLY A 135 1.44 6.37 17.63
CA GLY A 135 2.05 5.09 17.25
C GLY A 135 2.20 4.88 15.75
N GLY A 136 1.60 5.75 14.92
CA GLY A 136 1.67 5.66 13.45
C GLY A 136 2.53 6.75 12.81
N THR A 137 3.11 7.64 13.61
CA THR A 137 4.10 8.65 13.22
C THR A 137 5.46 8.22 13.75
#